data_AF-A0A413UV30-F1
#
_entry.id   AF-A0A413UV30-F1
#
_cell.length_a   1.000
_cell.length_b   1.000
_cell.length_c   1.000
_cell.angle_alpha   90.00
_cell.angle_beta   90.00
_cell.angle_gamma   90.00
#
_symmetry.space_group_name_H-M   'P 1'
#
loop_
_entity.id
_entity.type
_entity.pdbx_description
1 polymer ?
#
loop_
_entity_poly.entity_id
_entity_poly.type
_entity_poly.pdbx_seq_one_letter_code
_entity_poly.pdbx_strand_id
1 'polypeptide(L)'
;MDNKYENIVPWNGANDTGRDVRLKLERNFSRVAANFFELADKDAELEDWINAIVEELKNFLRKDRPDATEYLLKLLGGAWFGEFVDSMIAGKGAGIFPDGRAQVERLEVRGSLSVLDLIINQIQGMESDYSFTEIGKIESVEDLGESTCRLKIEKRTDFDFMKFQENDVCFSIINTLLTGGSDYYTSWMRILTTNAQENSITVVLYPDSEVPGGTNYPPLAGYNVTRRGNSTLPEEGGFNERAQSWMISSREGRIMFLSNVYKPILEDYNYSISIGRFPRTKALEKLPISENETGVMAQTVIAEKFYQLDHNGDVIPNKVDRVIWSLETAQSGAPYRFVVRVVEAFRQRIYPAGTAYGLPPWLQVGVSEGQDNRRT
;
A
#
# COMPACT_ATOMS: atom_id res chain seq x y z
N MET A 1 20.99 75.97 14.06
CA MET A 1 20.52 76.40 15.39
C MET A 1 21.58 77.23 16.12
N ASP A 2 21.35 78.54 16.20
CA ASP A 2 22.12 79.46 17.04
C ASP A 2 21.35 79.71 18.35
N ASN A 3 21.90 79.23 19.47
CA ASN A 3 21.27 79.28 20.79
C ASN A 3 21.90 80.33 21.73
N LYS A 4 22.65 81.28 21.18
CA LYS A 4 23.21 82.38 21.97
C LYS A 4 22.16 83.49 22.13
N TYR A 5 21.53 83.56 23.28
CA TYR A 5 20.56 84.61 23.60
C TYR A 5 21.21 85.80 24.29
N GLU A 6 20.74 87.01 23.99
CA GLU A 6 21.17 88.22 24.68
C GLU A 6 20.62 88.25 26.10
N ASN A 7 21.45 88.57 27.09
CA ASN A 7 21.03 88.63 28.48
C ASN A 7 20.15 89.86 28.74
N ILE A 8 19.00 89.64 29.36
CA ILE A 8 18.04 90.71 29.69
C ILE A 8 18.30 91.14 31.13
N VAL A 9 18.87 92.32 31.29
CA VAL A 9 19.05 92.94 32.60
C VAL A 9 17.75 93.64 33.04
N PRO A 10 17.29 93.45 34.30
CA PRO A 10 16.12 94.15 34.81
C PRO A 10 16.30 95.66 34.83
N TRP A 11 15.21 96.38 34.58
CA TRP A 11 15.08 97.84 34.50
C TRP A 11 15.87 98.60 35.60
N ASN A 12 16.64 99.63 35.21
CA ASN A 12 17.61 100.30 36.08
C ASN A 12 17.19 101.70 36.59
N GLY A 13 15.90 102.03 36.57
CA GLY A 13 15.37 103.24 37.20
C GLY A 13 14.70 104.25 36.26
N ALA A 14 14.23 105.36 36.83
CA ALA A 14 13.23 106.28 36.28
C ALA A 14 13.54 106.97 34.92
N ASN A 15 14.74 106.80 34.37
CA ASN A 15 15.15 107.35 33.06
C ASN A 15 15.22 106.30 31.93
N ASP A 16 14.96 105.03 32.20
CA ASP A 16 14.94 103.97 31.19
C ASP A 16 13.53 103.78 30.61
N THR A 17 13.39 103.99 29.29
CA THR A 17 12.14 103.83 28.52
C THR A 17 11.80 102.37 28.22
N GLY A 18 12.65 101.42 28.64
CA GLY A 18 12.49 99.98 28.40
C GLY A 18 12.57 99.60 26.92
N ARG A 19 13.08 100.51 26.07
CA ARG A 19 13.20 100.29 24.62
C ARG A 19 14.30 99.27 24.29
N ASP A 20 15.43 99.34 24.99
CA ASP A 20 16.55 98.40 24.81
C ASP A 20 16.13 96.97 25.18
N VAL A 21 15.47 96.80 26.34
CA VAL A 21 14.92 95.51 26.78
C VAL A 21 13.94 94.92 25.75
N ARG A 22 13.05 95.75 25.18
CA ARG A 22 12.10 95.32 24.14
C ARG A 22 12.79 94.85 22.87
N LEU A 23 13.81 95.57 22.40
CA LEU A 23 14.56 95.20 21.20
C LEU A 23 15.38 93.90 21.41
N LYS A 24 15.94 93.70 22.60
CA LYS A 24 16.66 92.45 22.94
C LYS A 24 15.71 91.26 23.01
N LEU A 25 14.54 91.44 23.61
CA LEU A 25 13.47 90.43 23.61
C LEU A 25 13.03 90.09 22.18
N GLU A 26 12.77 91.09 21.34
CA GLU A 26 12.36 90.89 19.96
C GLU A 26 13.40 90.07 19.18
N ARG A 27 14.70 90.41 19.29
CA ARG A 27 15.79 89.67 18.66
C ARG A 27 15.90 88.24 19.17
N ASN A 28 15.80 88.03 20.48
CA ASN A 28 15.82 86.68 21.06
C ASN A 28 14.63 85.85 20.58
N PHE A 29 13.43 86.42 20.53
CA PHE A 29 12.24 85.73 20.00
C PHE A 29 12.34 85.44 18.50
N SER A 30 12.91 86.36 17.70
CA SER A 30 13.19 86.09 16.29
C SER A 30 14.17 84.92 16.09
N ARG A 31 15.18 84.78 16.96
CA ARG A 31 16.12 83.63 16.94
C ARG A 31 15.43 82.33 17.33
N VAL A 32 14.58 82.36 18.36
CA VAL A 32 13.77 81.19 18.74
C VAL A 32 12.88 80.78 17.56
N ALA A 33 12.17 81.72 16.92
CA ALA A 33 11.34 81.44 15.76
C ALA A 33 12.14 80.85 14.60
N ALA A 34 13.31 81.42 14.26
CA ALA A 34 14.19 80.89 13.22
C ALA A 34 14.67 79.46 13.51
N ASN A 35 15.05 79.17 14.77
CA ASN A 35 15.42 77.82 15.19
C ASN A 35 14.24 76.83 15.11
N PHE A 36 13.00 77.28 15.37
CA PHE A 36 11.80 76.48 15.18
C PHE A 36 11.52 76.20 13.69
N PHE A 37 11.74 77.17 12.80
CA PHE A 37 11.63 76.96 11.35
C PHE A 37 12.70 75.99 10.81
N GLU A 38 13.95 76.07 11.28
CA GLU A 38 15.00 75.09 10.94
C GLU A 38 14.71 73.67 11.45
N LEU A 39 13.92 73.52 12.52
CA LEU A 39 13.46 72.23 13.01
C LEU A 39 12.28 71.68 12.19
N ALA A 40 11.38 72.56 11.74
CA ALA A 40 10.26 72.18 10.87
C ALA A 40 10.73 71.70 9.48
N ASP A 41 11.80 72.27 8.93
CA ASP A 41 12.39 71.78 7.67
C ASP A 41 13.03 70.39 7.80
N LYS A 42 13.38 69.94 9.02
CA LYS A 42 13.88 68.58 9.28
C LYS A 42 12.77 67.53 9.34
N ASP A 43 11.51 67.92 9.50
CA ASP A 43 10.38 66.98 9.39
C ASP A 43 10.23 66.48 7.95
N ALA A 44 10.55 67.30 6.95
CA ALA A 44 10.53 66.88 5.54
C ALA A 44 11.61 65.80 5.24
N GLU A 45 12.83 65.97 5.76
CA GLU A 45 13.89 64.96 5.63
C GLU A 45 13.55 63.67 6.39
N LEU A 46 12.86 63.77 7.53
CA LEU A 46 12.40 62.63 8.31
C LEU A 46 11.27 61.88 7.58
N GLU A 47 10.31 62.60 7.00
CA GLU A 47 9.25 62.02 6.16
C GLU A 47 9.82 61.31 4.94
N ASP A 48 10.82 61.90 4.27
CA ASP A 48 11.52 61.25 3.15
C ASP A 48 12.24 59.96 3.59
N TRP A 49 12.86 59.95 4.77
CA TRP A 49 13.52 58.76 5.31
C TRP A 49 12.52 57.66 5.70
N ILE A 50 11.38 58.03 6.29
CA ILE A 50 10.28 57.11 6.60
C ILE A 50 9.68 56.54 5.31
N ASN A 51 9.44 57.39 4.31
CA ASN A 51 8.91 56.96 3.02
C ASN A 51 9.89 56.04 2.28
N ALA A 52 11.19 56.32 2.33
CA ALA A 52 12.21 55.44 1.78
C ALA A 52 12.21 54.06 2.44
N ILE A 53 12.12 54.00 3.78
CA ILE A 53 12.05 52.74 4.53
C ILE A 53 10.76 51.98 4.23
N VAL A 54 9.62 52.66 4.17
CA VAL A 54 8.33 52.04 3.83
C VAL A 54 8.36 51.48 2.41
N GLU A 55 8.98 52.19 1.47
CA GLU A 55 9.12 51.74 0.09
C GLU A 55 10.11 50.57 -0.04
N GLU A 56 11.16 50.53 0.78
CA GLU A 56 12.07 49.40 0.88
C GLU A 56 11.38 48.18 1.51
N LEU A 57 10.57 48.36 2.55
CA LEU A 57 9.79 47.30 3.21
C LEU A 57 8.74 46.66 2.28
N LYS A 58 8.14 47.44 1.38
CA LYS A 58 7.24 46.91 0.33
C LYS A 58 7.95 45.97 -0.66
N ASN A 59 9.28 46.00 -0.74
CA ASN A 59 10.03 45.14 -1.64
C ASN A 59 10.23 43.71 -1.11
N PHE A 60 10.16 43.50 0.21
CA PHE A 60 10.52 42.23 0.83
C PHE A 60 9.38 41.20 0.92
N LEU A 61 8.11 41.58 0.68
CA LEU A 61 6.99 40.63 0.55
C LEU A 61 5.92 41.19 -0.40
N ARG A 62 6.09 40.94 -1.70
CA ARG A 62 5.23 41.46 -2.75
C ARG A 62 4.00 40.55 -2.96
N LYS A 63 2.82 41.15 -3.17
CA LYS A 63 1.56 40.44 -3.44
C LYS A 63 1.21 40.36 -4.93
N ASP A 64 1.90 41.13 -5.75
CA ASP A 64 1.66 41.36 -7.17
C ASP A 64 2.62 40.57 -8.08
N ARG A 65 3.67 39.97 -7.52
CA ARG A 65 4.65 39.18 -8.25
C ARG A 65 5.19 38.04 -7.39
N PRO A 66 5.67 36.94 -8.00
CA PRO A 66 6.36 35.89 -7.27
C PRO A 66 7.51 36.47 -6.45
N ASP A 67 7.58 36.06 -5.18
CA ASP A 67 8.73 36.38 -4.33
C ASP A 67 9.96 35.63 -4.88
N ALA A 68 11.08 36.33 -4.98
CA ALA A 68 12.32 35.86 -5.60
C ALA A 68 13.49 35.83 -4.60
N THR A 69 13.22 35.97 -3.30
CA THR A 69 14.26 35.92 -2.28
C THR A 69 14.91 34.53 -2.21
N GLU A 70 16.25 34.48 -2.23
CA GLU A 70 17.04 33.27 -2.02
C GLU A 70 17.21 32.93 -0.52
N TYR A 71 16.65 33.76 0.38
CA TYR A 71 16.74 33.57 1.83
C TYR A 71 15.52 32.82 2.41
N LEU A 72 15.72 32.19 3.57
CA LEU A 72 14.75 31.30 4.18
C LEU A 72 13.54 32.06 4.77
N LEU A 73 12.38 31.94 4.14
CA LEU A 73 11.11 32.47 4.64
C LEU A 73 10.58 31.59 5.79
N LYS A 74 10.56 32.12 7.02
CA LYS A 74 10.00 31.42 8.19
C LYS A 74 8.59 31.93 8.50
N LEU A 75 7.58 31.09 8.26
CA LEU A 75 6.17 31.40 8.54
C LEU A 75 5.77 30.92 9.94
N LEU A 76 6.19 31.66 10.97
CA LEU A 76 5.95 31.29 12.39
C LEU A 76 4.46 31.25 12.76
N GLY A 77 3.64 32.05 12.08
CA GLY A 77 2.19 32.09 12.26
C GLY A 77 1.42 31.05 11.43
N GLY A 78 2.12 30.21 10.68
CA GLY A 78 1.50 29.31 9.71
C GLY A 78 1.34 29.92 8.31
N ALA A 79 0.76 29.14 7.41
CA ALA A 79 0.54 29.51 6.01
C ALA A 79 -0.87 29.12 5.58
N TRP A 80 -1.60 30.03 4.95
CA TRP A 80 -2.96 29.83 4.48
C TRP A 80 -3.02 30.00 2.96
N PHE A 81 -3.60 29.02 2.27
CA PHE A 81 -3.67 28.97 0.82
C PHE A 81 -5.13 28.89 0.38
N GLY A 82 -5.54 29.81 -0.50
CA GLY A 82 -6.93 29.96 -0.93
C GLY A 82 -7.84 30.59 0.14
N GLU A 83 -9.14 30.35 0.02
CA GLU A 83 -10.14 30.74 1.04
C GLU A 83 -10.12 29.74 2.21
N PHE A 84 -9.07 29.80 3.03
CA PHE A 84 -8.91 28.84 4.11
C PHE A 84 -10.01 28.97 5.18
N VAL A 85 -10.65 27.84 5.50
CA VAL A 85 -11.61 27.70 6.61
C VAL A 85 -11.21 26.48 7.43
N ASP A 86 -10.95 26.67 8.72
CA ASP A 86 -10.61 25.57 9.62
C ASP A 86 -11.85 24.72 9.97
N SER A 87 -11.97 23.56 9.35
CA SER A 87 -12.98 22.56 9.69
C SER A 87 -12.67 21.21 9.03
N MET A 88 -12.80 20.11 9.77
CA MET A 88 -12.63 18.76 9.22
C MET A 88 -13.80 18.30 8.32
N ILE A 89 -14.93 19.01 8.36
CA ILE A 89 -16.16 18.65 7.61
C ILE A 89 -16.50 19.71 6.56
N ALA A 90 -16.41 20.98 6.92
CA ALA A 90 -16.76 22.12 6.05
C ALA A 90 -15.53 22.98 5.70
N GLY A 91 -14.33 22.40 5.83
CA GLY A 91 -13.08 23.11 5.57
C GLY A 91 -12.94 23.47 4.10
N LYS A 92 -12.13 24.49 3.84
CA LYS A 92 -11.81 24.96 2.49
C LYS A 92 -10.34 25.33 2.42
N GLY A 93 -9.76 25.21 1.23
CA GLY A 93 -8.37 25.60 0.97
C GLY A 93 -7.36 24.70 1.69
N ALA A 94 -6.19 25.25 1.99
CA ALA A 94 -5.13 24.57 2.71
C ALA A 94 -4.50 25.46 3.77
N GLY A 95 -4.14 24.86 4.91
CA GLY A 95 -3.57 25.56 6.05
C GLY A 95 -2.47 24.77 6.73
N ILE A 96 -1.35 25.42 7.01
CA ILE A 96 -0.28 24.91 7.88
C ILE A 96 -0.31 25.74 9.16
N PHE A 97 -0.53 25.09 10.29
CA PHE A 97 -0.64 25.72 11.61
C PHE A 97 0.74 25.91 12.26
N PRO A 98 0.88 26.82 13.25
CA PRO A 98 2.13 27.00 13.99
C PRO A 98 2.64 25.75 14.73
N ASP A 99 1.73 24.83 15.06
CA ASP A 99 2.04 23.55 15.71
C ASP A 99 2.44 22.44 14.71
N GLY A 100 2.57 22.78 13.43
CA GLY A 100 2.98 21.86 12.36
C GLY A 100 1.86 21.02 11.77
N ARG A 101 0.61 21.15 12.25
CA ARG A 101 -0.52 20.48 11.62
C ARG A 101 -0.77 21.07 10.24
N ALA A 102 -1.16 20.22 9.30
CA ALA A 102 -1.63 20.64 7.98
C ALA A 102 -3.07 20.16 7.79
N GLN A 103 -3.93 21.06 7.28
CA GLN A 103 -5.27 20.74 6.85
C GLN A 103 -5.38 21.09 5.37
N VAL A 104 -5.76 20.11 4.55
CA VAL A 104 -5.85 20.25 3.10
C VAL A 104 -7.11 19.55 2.61
N GLU A 105 -7.76 20.13 1.60
CA GLU A 105 -8.93 19.51 0.96
C GLU A 105 -8.54 18.29 0.12
N ARG A 106 -7.40 18.34 -0.58
CA ARG A 106 -6.84 17.23 -1.36
C ARG A 106 -5.31 17.24 -1.26
N LEU A 107 -4.74 16.05 -1.04
CA LEU A 107 -3.30 15.82 -1.07
C LEU A 107 -2.96 14.91 -2.26
N GLU A 108 -2.23 15.46 -3.24
CA GLU A 108 -1.69 14.70 -4.37
C GLU A 108 -0.18 14.53 -4.18
N VAL A 109 0.30 13.29 -4.05
CA VAL A 109 1.72 12.97 -3.85
C VAL A 109 2.24 12.17 -5.03
N ARG A 110 3.24 12.69 -5.76
CA ARG A 110 3.79 12.03 -6.96
C ARG A 110 4.87 10.98 -6.66
N GLY A 111 5.61 11.16 -5.56
CA GLY A 111 6.69 10.28 -5.13
C GLY A 111 6.20 9.27 -4.09
N SER A 112 6.41 9.60 -2.81
CA SER A 112 6.03 8.77 -1.67
C SER A 112 5.49 9.60 -0.51
N LEU A 113 4.45 9.10 0.17
CA LEU A 113 4.00 9.61 1.47
C LEU A 113 4.65 8.76 2.56
N SER A 114 5.55 9.36 3.34
CA SER A 114 6.20 8.71 4.49
C SER A 114 5.68 9.33 5.78
N VAL A 115 5.04 8.52 6.62
CA VAL A 115 4.46 8.93 7.91
C VAL A 115 4.76 7.87 8.97
N LEU A 116 4.88 8.29 10.23
CA LEU A 116 5.07 7.36 11.36
C LEU A 116 3.79 6.54 11.60
N ASP A 117 2.65 7.22 11.67
CA ASP A 117 1.32 6.61 11.81
C ASP A 117 0.35 7.25 10.82
N LEU A 118 -0.47 6.42 10.17
CA LEU A 118 -1.55 6.84 9.28
C LEU A 118 -2.89 6.39 9.85
N ILE A 119 -3.67 7.34 10.39
CA ILE A 119 -5.01 7.09 10.93
C ILE A 119 -6.03 7.50 9.87
N ILE A 120 -6.84 6.54 9.40
CA ILE A 120 -7.88 6.76 8.39
C ILE A 120 -9.23 6.48 9.03
N ASN A 121 -10.03 7.52 9.19
CA ASN A 121 -11.31 7.46 9.88
C ASN A 121 -12.49 7.03 8.98
N GLN A 122 -12.23 6.58 7.75
CA GLN A 122 -13.25 6.10 6.80
C GLN A 122 -12.91 4.70 6.26
N ILE A 123 -13.94 3.95 5.87
CA ILE A 123 -13.79 2.66 5.19
C ILE A 123 -13.07 2.90 3.86
N GLN A 124 -11.94 2.24 3.67
CA GLN A 124 -11.23 2.28 2.39
C GLN A 124 -11.96 1.38 1.38
N GLY A 125 -12.31 1.94 0.23
CA GLY A 125 -12.68 1.18 -0.97
C GLY A 125 -11.42 0.79 -1.72
N MET A 126 -11.22 -0.50 -1.92
CA MET A 126 -10.03 -1.08 -2.52
C MET A 126 -10.46 -2.00 -3.66
N GLU A 127 -10.22 -1.58 -4.90
CA GLU A 127 -10.68 -2.29 -6.09
C GLU A 127 -9.65 -3.32 -6.58
N SER A 128 -10.12 -4.48 -7.08
CA SER A 128 -9.33 -5.52 -7.76
C SER A 128 -8.57 -6.51 -6.85
N ASP A 129 -7.34 -6.87 -7.23
CA ASP A 129 -6.56 -8.00 -6.69
C ASP A 129 -5.40 -7.54 -5.79
N TYR A 130 -5.17 -8.28 -4.71
CA TYR A 130 -4.11 -8.08 -3.74
C TYR A 130 -3.23 -9.33 -3.67
N SER A 131 -1.92 -9.12 -3.68
CA SER A 131 -0.92 -10.16 -3.49
C SER A 131 -0.06 -9.80 -2.28
N PHE A 132 0.10 -10.75 -1.35
CA PHE A 132 0.91 -10.56 -0.14
C PHE A 132 2.25 -11.27 -0.32
N THR A 133 3.12 -10.66 -1.12
CA THR A 133 4.47 -11.15 -1.42
C THR A 133 5.44 -9.98 -1.60
N GLU A 134 6.68 -10.27 -2.01
CA GLU A 134 7.66 -9.26 -2.40
C GLU A 134 7.15 -8.37 -3.55
N ILE A 135 7.23 -7.06 -3.34
CA ILE A 135 6.76 -6.02 -4.26
C ILE A 135 7.85 -4.99 -4.51
N GLY A 136 7.95 -4.50 -5.74
CA GLY A 136 8.81 -3.38 -6.13
C GLY A 136 8.13 -2.48 -7.14
N LYS A 137 8.46 -1.19 -7.14
CA LYS A 137 7.97 -0.24 -8.14
C LYS A 137 9.00 -0.10 -9.25
N ILE A 138 8.56 -0.20 -10.50
CA ILE A 138 9.44 -0.11 -11.67
C ILE A 138 9.76 1.37 -11.90
N GLU A 139 11.03 1.75 -11.76
CA GLU A 139 11.53 3.09 -12.04
C GLU A 139 11.72 3.30 -13.55
N SER A 140 12.33 2.33 -14.23
CA SER A 140 12.56 2.36 -15.67
C SER A 140 12.59 0.95 -16.27
N VAL A 141 12.34 0.88 -17.58
CA VAL A 141 12.37 -0.34 -18.39
C VAL A 141 13.38 -0.13 -19.51
N GLU A 142 14.41 -0.96 -19.57
CA GLU A 142 15.39 -1.01 -20.65
C GLU A 142 15.16 -2.30 -21.45
N ASP A 143 14.85 -2.16 -22.74
CA ASP A 143 14.68 -3.31 -23.64
C ASP A 143 16.05 -3.88 -24.03
N LEU A 144 16.22 -5.19 -23.82
CA LEU A 144 17.45 -5.92 -24.16
C LEU A 144 17.28 -6.81 -25.40
N GLY A 145 16.08 -6.82 -26.00
CA GLY A 145 15.73 -7.69 -27.12
C GLY A 145 15.24 -9.08 -26.70
N GLU A 146 14.73 -9.86 -27.65
CA GLU A 146 14.27 -11.26 -27.43
C GLU A 146 13.28 -11.40 -26.26
N SER A 147 12.34 -10.45 -26.13
CA SER A 147 11.36 -10.41 -25.02
C SER A 147 12.00 -10.32 -23.62
N THR A 148 13.26 -9.89 -23.55
CA THR A 148 14.01 -9.68 -22.32
C THR A 148 14.14 -8.20 -22.06
N CYS A 149 13.91 -7.77 -20.83
CA CYS A 149 14.11 -6.39 -20.41
C CYS A 149 14.79 -6.32 -19.04
N ARG A 150 15.48 -5.21 -18.81
CA ARG A 150 15.99 -4.85 -17.49
C ARG A 150 15.04 -3.86 -16.85
N LEU A 151 14.56 -4.20 -15.66
CA LEU A 151 13.72 -3.34 -14.84
C LEU A 151 14.58 -2.78 -13.72
N LYS A 152 14.70 -1.46 -13.66
CA LYS A 152 15.26 -0.79 -12.49
C LYS A 152 14.15 -0.63 -11.47
N ILE A 153 14.39 -1.07 -10.24
CA ILE A 153 13.41 -0.97 -9.16
C ILE A 153 13.72 0.28 -8.33
N GLU A 154 12.68 1.06 -8.05
CA GLU A 154 12.78 2.25 -7.22
C GLU A 154 13.24 1.86 -5.81
N LYS A 155 14.32 2.49 -5.34
CA LYS A 155 14.78 2.37 -3.96
C LYS A 155 13.93 3.26 -3.06
N ARG A 156 13.40 2.72 -1.96
CA ARG A 156 12.68 3.53 -0.95
C ARG A 156 13.62 4.37 -0.10
N THR A 157 14.84 3.89 0.10
CA THR A 157 15.93 4.57 0.80
C THR A 157 17.27 4.19 0.17
N ASP A 158 18.35 4.90 0.47
CA ASP A 158 19.68 4.57 -0.06
C ASP A 158 20.17 3.15 0.30
N PHE A 159 19.64 2.61 1.40
CA PHE A 159 19.92 1.25 1.90
C PHE A 159 18.87 0.22 1.50
N ASP A 160 17.82 0.63 0.79
CA ASP A 160 16.80 -0.29 0.30
C ASP A 160 17.34 -1.08 -0.88
N PHE A 161 17.08 -2.39 -0.85
CA PHE A 161 17.44 -3.32 -1.91
C PHE A 161 16.26 -4.22 -2.20
N MET A 162 16.09 -4.55 -3.47
CA MET A 162 15.03 -5.45 -3.93
C MET A 162 15.14 -6.83 -3.27
N LYS A 163 13.98 -7.43 -2.95
CA LYS A 163 13.89 -8.77 -2.34
C LYS A 163 13.56 -9.87 -3.34
N PHE A 164 13.52 -9.53 -4.62
CA PHE A 164 13.34 -10.49 -5.69
C PHE A 164 14.54 -11.42 -5.81
N GLN A 165 14.33 -12.63 -6.32
CA GLN A 165 15.39 -13.58 -6.64
C GLN A 165 15.20 -14.15 -8.05
N GLU A 166 16.23 -14.85 -8.51
CA GLU A 166 16.20 -15.59 -9.76
C GLU A 166 15.04 -16.58 -9.79
N ASN A 167 14.51 -16.78 -10.99
CA ASN A 167 13.39 -17.66 -11.30
C ASN A 167 12.04 -17.27 -10.68
N ASP A 168 11.94 -16.15 -9.95
CA ASP A 168 10.65 -15.66 -9.48
C ASP A 168 9.70 -15.44 -10.67
N VAL A 169 8.49 -15.98 -10.55
CA VAL A 169 7.38 -15.78 -11.49
C VAL A 169 6.60 -14.58 -11.00
N CYS A 170 6.68 -13.49 -11.74
CA CYS A 170 6.16 -12.20 -11.35
C CYS A 170 5.07 -11.73 -12.30
N PHE A 171 4.24 -10.81 -11.81
CA PHE A 171 3.33 -10.07 -12.65
C PHE A 171 3.25 -8.60 -12.24
N SER A 172 2.86 -7.78 -13.20
CA SER A 172 2.53 -6.37 -13.00
C SER A 172 1.16 -6.11 -13.61
N ILE A 173 0.28 -5.46 -12.85
CA ILE A 173 -1.00 -4.98 -13.36
C ILE A 173 -0.77 -3.57 -13.87
N ILE A 174 -0.92 -3.40 -15.18
CA ILE A 174 -0.71 -2.15 -15.89
C ILE A 174 -2.08 -1.62 -16.25
N ASN A 175 -2.24 -0.31 -16.28
CA ASN A 175 -3.46 0.30 -16.78
C ASN A 175 -3.13 1.44 -17.73
N THR A 176 -4.13 1.90 -18.48
CA THR A 176 -3.97 3.08 -19.35
C THR A 176 -4.29 4.39 -18.64
N LEU A 177 -4.43 4.41 -17.30
CA LEU A 177 -4.85 5.63 -16.58
C LEU A 177 -3.84 6.76 -16.76
N LEU A 178 -2.54 6.46 -16.77
CA LEU A 178 -1.47 7.45 -17.00
C LEU A 178 -1.55 8.10 -18.39
N THR A 179 -2.20 7.45 -19.35
CA THR A 179 -2.41 7.95 -20.71
C THR A 179 -3.87 8.34 -21.00
N GLY A 180 -4.74 8.36 -19.98
CA GLY A 180 -6.14 8.77 -20.10
C GLY A 180 -7.15 7.70 -20.56
N GLY A 181 -6.76 6.41 -20.60
CA GLY A 181 -7.68 5.29 -20.87
C GLY A 181 -8.11 4.54 -19.61
N SER A 182 -8.99 3.53 -19.75
CA SER A 182 -9.54 2.73 -18.65
C SER A 182 -9.19 1.23 -18.67
N ASP A 183 -8.32 0.80 -19.57
CA ASP A 183 -8.00 -0.61 -19.76
C ASP A 183 -6.98 -1.09 -18.73
N TYR A 184 -7.12 -2.35 -18.31
CA TYR A 184 -6.20 -3.04 -17.42
C TYR A 184 -5.58 -4.23 -18.15
N TYR A 185 -4.25 -4.28 -18.14
CA TYR A 185 -3.44 -5.33 -18.74
C TYR A 185 -2.57 -5.99 -17.68
N THR A 186 -2.04 -7.17 -17.98
CA THR A 186 -1.12 -7.86 -17.09
C THR A 186 0.14 -8.22 -17.84
N SER A 187 1.28 -7.84 -17.28
CA SER A 187 2.59 -8.26 -17.75
C SER A 187 3.07 -9.42 -16.88
N TRP A 188 3.29 -10.57 -17.49
CA TRP A 188 3.84 -11.76 -16.86
C TRP A 188 5.29 -11.93 -17.24
N MET A 189 6.14 -12.10 -16.23
CA MET A 189 7.58 -12.15 -16.43
C MET A 189 8.24 -13.13 -15.47
N ARG A 190 9.38 -13.70 -15.90
CA ARG A 190 10.27 -14.48 -15.04
C ARG A 190 11.57 -13.72 -14.84
N ILE A 191 12.04 -13.67 -13.60
CA ILE A 191 13.34 -13.08 -13.29
C ILE A 191 14.44 -14.04 -13.72
N LEU A 192 15.36 -13.58 -14.57
CA LEU A 192 16.54 -14.32 -14.98
C LEU A 192 17.70 -14.08 -14.02
N THR A 193 17.99 -12.81 -13.72
CA THR A 193 19.10 -12.41 -12.84
C THR A 193 18.73 -11.17 -12.03
N THR A 194 19.34 -11.04 -10.85
CA THR A 194 19.20 -9.87 -9.97
C THR A 194 20.53 -9.13 -9.83
N ASN A 195 20.49 -7.81 -9.78
CA ASN A 195 21.65 -6.96 -9.52
C ASN A 195 21.34 -6.05 -8.32
N ALA A 196 21.85 -6.42 -7.15
CA ALA A 196 21.63 -5.67 -5.92
C ALA A 196 22.33 -4.29 -5.90
N GLN A 197 23.43 -4.11 -6.63
CA GLN A 197 24.17 -2.84 -6.66
C GLN A 197 23.37 -1.78 -7.43
N GLU A 198 22.84 -2.16 -8.58
CA GLU A 198 22.01 -1.29 -9.43
C GLU A 198 20.54 -1.26 -9.02
N ASN A 199 20.14 -2.14 -8.10
CA ASN A 199 18.74 -2.41 -7.74
C ASN A 199 17.87 -2.73 -8.96
N SER A 200 18.39 -3.59 -9.83
CA SER A 200 17.76 -3.97 -11.10
C SER A 200 17.54 -5.47 -11.20
N ILE A 201 16.52 -5.88 -11.95
CA ILE A 201 16.26 -7.27 -12.34
C ILE A 201 16.26 -7.36 -13.85
N THR A 202 16.87 -8.43 -14.37
CA THR A 202 16.69 -8.81 -15.77
C THR A 202 15.57 -9.83 -15.82
N VAL A 203 14.56 -9.57 -16.65
CA VAL A 203 13.37 -10.42 -16.76
C VAL A 203 13.12 -10.82 -18.20
N VAL A 204 12.53 -11.99 -18.38
CA VAL A 204 12.00 -12.45 -19.67
C VAL A 204 10.48 -12.50 -19.60
N LEU A 205 9.81 -12.03 -20.65
CA LEU A 205 8.36 -12.12 -20.76
C LEU A 205 7.93 -13.53 -21.15
N TYR A 206 6.86 -14.02 -20.52
CA TYR A 206 6.24 -15.27 -20.94
C TYR A 206 5.58 -15.10 -22.32
N PRO A 207 5.57 -16.13 -23.18
CA PRO A 207 4.82 -16.09 -24.42
C PRO A 207 3.32 -16.06 -24.14
N ASP A 208 2.54 -15.53 -25.09
CA ASP A 208 1.08 -15.38 -25.01
C ASP A 208 0.36 -16.70 -24.67
N SER A 209 0.87 -17.84 -25.15
CA SER A 209 0.31 -19.17 -24.88
C SER A 209 0.45 -19.62 -23.43
N GLU A 210 1.34 -19.00 -22.65
CA GLU A 210 1.66 -19.40 -21.27
C GLU A 210 1.12 -18.43 -20.22
N VAL A 211 0.33 -17.43 -20.63
CA VAL A 211 -0.24 -16.44 -19.71
C VAL A 211 -1.76 -16.54 -19.61
N PRO A 212 -2.33 -16.26 -18.42
CA PRO A 212 -3.77 -16.08 -18.28
C PRO A 212 -4.29 -15.01 -19.26
N GLY A 213 -5.36 -15.33 -19.99
CA GLY A 213 -5.98 -14.42 -20.95
C GLY A 213 -5.40 -14.48 -22.37
N GLY A 214 -4.29 -15.19 -22.60
CA GLY A 214 -3.76 -15.45 -23.94
C GLY A 214 -3.08 -14.27 -24.62
N THR A 215 -2.78 -13.19 -23.89
CA THR A 215 -2.00 -12.05 -24.39
C THR A 215 -1.17 -11.48 -23.26
N ASN A 216 0.15 -11.41 -23.47
CA ASN A 216 1.08 -10.83 -22.52
C ASN A 216 1.47 -9.42 -22.96
N TYR A 217 1.59 -8.52 -22.00
CA TYR A 217 1.93 -7.12 -22.25
C TYR A 217 3.32 -6.81 -21.67
N PRO A 218 4.08 -5.88 -22.27
CA PRO A 218 5.36 -5.47 -21.72
C PRO A 218 5.18 -4.68 -20.41
N PRO A 219 6.13 -4.76 -19.47
CA PRO A 219 6.12 -3.98 -18.25
C PRO A 219 6.31 -2.48 -18.54
N LEU A 220 5.77 -1.63 -17.68
CA LEU A 220 5.89 -0.18 -17.79
C LEU A 220 6.43 0.45 -16.51
N ALA A 221 7.20 1.53 -16.66
CA ALA A 221 7.65 2.35 -15.55
C ALA A 221 6.47 2.96 -14.79
N GLY A 222 6.62 3.15 -13.48
CA GLY A 222 5.60 3.66 -12.57
C GLY A 222 4.68 2.60 -11.98
N TYR A 223 4.66 1.38 -12.54
CA TYR A 223 3.83 0.27 -12.04
C TYR A 223 4.57 -0.64 -11.07
N ASN A 224 3.81 -1.34 -10.22
CA ASN A 224 4.36 -2.31 -9.30
C ASN A 224 4.50 -3.68 -9.96
N VAL A 225 5.59 -4.36 -9.65
CA VAL A 225 5.80 -5.79 -9.92
C VAL A 225 5.71 -6.55 -8.61
N THR A 226 5.06 -7.71 -8.63
CA THR A 226 4.91 -8.58 -7.45
C THR A 226 5.17 -10.04 -7.81
N ARG A 227 5.67 -10.83 -6.85
CA ARG A 227 5.91 -12.27 -7.04
C ARG A 227 4.62 -13.06 -6.87
N ARG A 228 4.34 -14.01 -7.76
CA ARG A 228 3.28 -15.02 -7.61
C ARG A 228 3.82 -16.38 -7.22
N GLY A 229 5.01 -16.72 -7.69
CA GLY A 229 5.64 -18.02 -7.49
C GLY A 229 7.12 -18.00 -7.87
N ASN A 230 7.70 -19.16 -8.11
CA ASN A 230 9.08 -19.32 -8.52
C ASN A 230 9.18 -20.56 -9.41
N SER A 231 9.82 -20.44 -10.56
CA SER A 231 9.88 -21.47 -11.61
C SER A 231 10.91 -22.58 -11.35
N THR A 232 11.69 -22.47 -10.27
CA THR A 232 12.60 -23.53 -9.84
C THR A 232 11.78 -24.70 -9.29
N LEU A 233 11.87 -25.86 -9.95
CA LEU A 233 11.28 -27.08 -9.44
C LEU A 233 12.11 -27.57 -8.25
N PRO A 234 11.46 -28.01 -7.14
CA PRO A 234 12.17 -28.62 -6.04
C PRO A 234 12.77 -29.97 -6.45
N GLU A 235 13.82 -30.40 -5.75
CA GLU A 235 14.31 -31.77 -5.83
C GLU A 235 13.21 -32.77 -5.40
N GLU A 236 13.36 -34.05 -5.72
CA GLU A 236 12.36 -35.08 -5.41
C GLU A 236 12.06 -35.12 -3.90
N GLY A 237 10.79 -34.87 -3.53
CA GLY A 237 10.36 -34.76 -2.13
C GLY A 237 10.66 -33.42 -1.45
N GLY A 238 11.27 -32.48 -2.16
CA GLY A 238 11.56 -31.12 -1.68
C GLY A 238 10.37 -30.16 -1.82
N PHE A 239 10.50 -29.00 -1.20
CA PHE A 239 9.51 -27.92 -1.24
C PHE A 239 10.17 -26.59 -1.61
N ASN A 240 9.56 -25.85 -2.55
CA ASN A 240 10.01 -24.49 -2.89
C ASN A 240 9.11 -23.47 -2.20
N GLU A 241 9.59 -22.92 -1.08
CA GLU A 241 8.86 -21.91 -0.29
C GLU A 241 8.58 -20.60 -1.06
N ARG A 242 9.30 -20.34 -2.16
CA ARG A 242 9.03 -19.17 -3.03
C ARG A 242 8.05 -19.48 -4.16
N ALA A 243 7.63 -20.73 -4.31
CA ALA A 243 6.56 -21.10 -5.24
C ALA A 243 5.16 -20.99 -4.61
N GLN A 244 4.99 -20.20 -3.55
CA GLN A 244 3.70 -19.98 -2.88
C GLN A 244 3.34 -18.50 -2.76
N SER A 245 2.04 -18.18 -2.74
CA SER A 245 1.55 -16.81 -2.55
C SER A 245 0.14 -16.77 -1.98
N TRP A 246 -0.14 -15.72 -1.20
CA TRP A 246 -1.49 -15.35 -0.78
C TRP A 246 -2.06 -14.32 -1.75
N MET A 247 -3.30 -14.55 -2.20
CA MET A 247 -4.02 -13.66 -3.10
C MET A 247 -5.43 -13.40 -2.59
N ILE A 248 -5.87 -12.14 -2.65
CA ILE A 248 -7.25 -11.73 -2.39
C ILE A 248 -7.75 -11.05 -3.65
N SER A 249 -8.83 -11.55 -4.24
CA SER A 249 -9.37 -11.01 -5.48
C SER A 249 -10.84 -10.67 -5.32
N SER A 250 -11.16 -9.38 -5.38
CA SER A 250 -12.55 -8.91 -5.47
C SER A 250 -13.15 -9.23 -6.84
N ARG A 251 -12.33 -9.29 -7.89
CA ARG A 251 -12.74 -9.65 -9.26
C ARG A 251 -13.17 -11.12 -9.36
N GLU A 252 -12.38 -12.03 -8.79
CA GLU A 252 -12.66 -13.46 -8.75
C GLU A 252 -13.57 -13.86 -7.57
N GLY A 253 -13.81 -12.93 -6.64
CA GLY A 253 -14.66 -13.13 -5.46
C GLY A 253 -14.11 -14.18 -4.49
N ARG A 254 -12.79 -14.21 -4.29
CA ARG A 254 -12.13 -15.26 -3.49
C ARG A 254 -10.80 -14.82 -2.87
N ILE A 255 -10.46 -15.48 -1.76
CA ILE A 255 -9.16 -15.46 -1.10
C ILE A 255 -8.50 -16.82 -1.37
N MET A 256 -7.24 -16.83 -1.79
CA MET A 256 -6.53 -18.05 -2.14
C MET A 256 -5.14 -18.09 -1.53
N PHE A 257 -4.76 -19.28 -1.11
CA PHE A 257 -3.37 -19.64 -0.89
C PHE A 257 -2.94 -20.57 -2.02
N LEU A 258 -2.01 -20.10 -2.84
CA LEU A 258 -1.45 -20.83 -3.95
C LEU A 258 -0.13 -21.46 -3.52
N SER A 259 0.09 -22.72 -3.90
CA SER A 259 1.35 -23.46 -3.71
C SER A 259 1.86 -24.02 -5.03
N ASN A 260 3.15 -24.34 -5.10
CA ASN A 260 3.78 -24.96 -6.27
C ASN A 260 3.57 -24.18 -7.59
N VAL A 261 3.49 -22.85 -7.51
CA VAL A 261 3.29 -21.97 -8.66
C VAL A 261 4.62 -21.79 -9.41
N TYR A 262 4.82 -22.61 -10.44
CA TYR A 262 6.02 -22.59 -11.27
C TYR A 262 5.86 -21.80 -12.58
N LYS A 263 4.63 -21.46 -12.97
CA LYS A 263 4.30 -20.73 -14.20
C LYS A 263 3.04 -19.87 -14.02
N PRO A 264 2.77 -18.91 -14.92
CA PRO A 264 1.64 -17.99 -14.80
C PRO A 264 0.25 -18.64 -14.79
N ILE A 265 0.00 -19.60 -15.69
CA ILE A 265 -1.25 -20.35 -15.75
C ILE A 265 -1.28 -21.37 -14.61
N LEU A 266 -2.27 -21.23 -13.74
CA LEU A 266 -2.46 -22.13 -12.60
C LEU A 266 -3.05 -23.47 -13.05
N GLU A 267 -2.58 -24.53 -12.39
CA GLU A 267 -3.09 -25.89 -12.49
C GLU A 267 -3.87 -26.25 -11.22
N ASP A 268 -4.70 -27.29 -11.29
CA ASP A 268 -5.60 -27.68 -10.20
C ASP A 268 -4.89 -27.88 -8.85
N TYR A 269 -3.67 -28.43 -8.86
CA TYR A 269 -2.90 -28.67 -7.63
C TYR A 269 -2.31 -27.40 -7.02
N ASN A 270 -2.31 -26.27 -7.74
CA ASN A 270 -1.80 -25.01 -7.21
C ASN A 270 -2.72 -24.41 -6.15
N TYR A 271 -4.00 -24.73 -6.19
CA TYR A 271 -4.99 -24.21 -5.24
C TYR A 271 -4.94 -25.03 -3.95
N SER A 272 -4.10 -24.62 -2.99
CA SER A 272 -4.03 -25.26 -1.68
C SER A 272 -5.22 -24.90 -0.80
N ILE A 273 -5.60 -23.62 -0.77
CA ILE A 273 -6.79 -23.12 -0.07
C ILE A 273 -7.48 -22.08 -0.97
N SER A 274 -8.81 -22.13 -1.04
CA SER A 274 -9.66 -21.11 -1.65
C SER A 274 -10.90 -20.89 -0.80
N ILE A 275 -11.20 -19.63 -0.48
CA ILE A 275 -12.37 -19.19 0.30
C ILE A 275 -13.15 -18.18 -0.54
N GLY A 276 -14.45 -18.37 -0.72
CA GLY A 276 -15.29 -17.57 -1.60
C GLY A 276 -15.73 -18.36 -2.82
N ARG A 277 -15.80 -17.74 -4.00
CA ARG A 277 -16.17 -18.46 -5.23
C ARG A 277 -15.13 -19.53 -5.55
N PHE A 278 -15.57 -20.73 -5.94
CA PHE A 278 -14.67 -21.84 -6.21
C PHE A 278 -13.83 -21.66 -7.49
N PRO A 279 -12.57 -22.11 -7.52
CA PRO A 279 -11.78 -22.19 -8.75
C PRO A 279 -12.33 -23.22 -9.72
N ARG A 280 -12.08 -22.99 -11.00
CA ARG A 280 -12.50 -23.92 -12.07
C ARG A 280 -11.48 -25.04 -12.19
N THR A 281 -11.48 -25.95 -11.21
CA THR A 281 -10.64 -27.15 -11.24
C THR A 281 -11.41 -28.35 -11.79
N LYS A 282 -10.72 -29.30 -12.42
CA LYS A 282 -11.35 -30.52 -12.96
C LYS A 282 -12.00 -31.39 -11.89
N ALA A 283 -11.54 -31.27 -10.65
CA ALA A 283 -12.15 -31.96 -9.51
C ALA A 283 -13.55 -31.39 -9.21
N LEU A 284 -13.69 -30.06 -9.26
CA LEU A 284 -14.93 -29.36 -8.97
C LEU A 284 -15.97 -29.50 -10.08
N GLU A 285 -15.55 -29.64 -11.33
CA GLU A 285 -16.46 -29.94 -12.47
C GLU A 285 -17.27 -31.23 -12.30
N LYS A 286 -16.81 -32.15 -11.44
CA LYS A 286 -17.50 -33.42 -11.16
C LYS A 286 -18.54 -33.30 -10.04
N LEU A 287 -18.50 -32.20 -9.28
CA LEU A 287 -19.42 -31.98 -8.17
C LEU A 287 -20.66 -31.22 -8.65
N PRO A 288 -21.83 -31.45 -8.04
CA PRO A 288 -23.06 -30.73 -8.36
C PRO A 288 -23.06 -29.33 -7.72
N ILE A 289 -22.02 -28.53 -7.96
CA ILE A 289 -21.89 -27.16 -7.48
C ILE A 289 -22.10 -26.18 -8.62
N SER A 290 -22.71 -25.03 -8.33
CA SER A 290 -22.89 -23.99 -9.35
C SER A 290 -21.65 -23.11 -9.48
N GLU A 291 -21.45 -22.48 -10.65
CA GLU A 291 -20.28 -21.62 -10.90
C GLU A 291 -20.17 -20.42 -9.95
N ASN A 292 -21.29 -19.95 -9.40
CA ASN A 292 -21.36 -18.79 -8.52
C ASN A 292 -21.43 -19.17 -7.03
N GLU A 293 -21.42 -20.47 -6.73
CA GLU A 293 -21.44 -20.95 -5.36
C GLU A 293 -20.17 -20.55 -4.63
N THR A 294 -20.33 -20.22 -3.34
CA THR A 294 -19.22 -19.83 -2.48
C THR A 294 -19.02 -20.87 -1.39
N GLY A 295 -17.78 -21.06 -0.97
CA GLY A 295 -17.45 -21.99 0.09
C GLY A 295 -15.96 -22.00 0.41
N VAL A 296 -15.51 -23.09 1.03
CA VAL A 296 -14.11 -23.32 1.37
C VAL A 296 -13.64 -24.59 0.68
N MET A 297 -12.63 -24.47 -0.18
CA MET A 297 -11.88 -25.58 -0.74
C MET A 297 -10.50 -25.58 -0.10
N ALA A 298 -10.09 -26.71 0.48
CA ALA A 298 -8.76 -26.85 1.06
C ALA A 298 -8.25 -28.28 0.85
N GLN A 299 -6.94 -28.44 0.62
CA GLN A 299 -6.31 -29.76 0.49
C GLN A 299 -6.45 -30.59 1.77
N THR A 300 -6.31 -29.95 2.93
CA THR A 300 -6.42 -30.60 4.25
C THR A 300 -7.19 -29.69 5.20
N VAL A 301 -8.19 -30.25 5.89
CA VAL A 301 -8.93 -29.55 6.94
C VAL A 301 -8.84 -30.37 8.23
N ILE A 302 -8.34 -29.76 9.30
CA ILE A 302 -8.36 -30.32 10.66
C ILE A 302 -9.32 -29.45 11.48
N ALA A 303 -10.40 -30.05 11.96
CA ALA A 303 -11.41 -29.37 12.74
C ALA A 303 -11.86 -30.24 13.91
N GLU A 304 -12.16 -29.62 15.05
CA GLU A 304 -12.74 -30.32 16.19
C GLU A 304 -14.19 -30.74 15.88
N LYS A 305 -14.96 -29.85 15.24
CA LYS A 305 -16.38 -30.07 14.93
C LYS A 305 -16.77 -29.40 13.61
N PHE A 306 -17.67 -30.05 12.87
CA PHE A 306 -18.38 -29.46 11.74
C PHE A 306 -19.87 -29.39 12.08
N TYR A 307 -20.44 -28.19 12.00
CA TYR A 307 -21.87 -27.96 12.16
C TYR A 307 -22.44 -27.59 10.79
N GLN A 308 -23.45 -28.34 10.35
CA GLN A 308 -24.20 -28.02 9.14
C GLN A 308 -25.52 -27.39 9.54
N LEU A 309 -25.81 -26.21 9.01
CA LEU A 309 -27.09 -25.55 9.15
C LEU A 309 -27.85 -25.66 7.84
N ASP A 310 -29.16 -25.81 7.91
CA ASP A 310 -30.02 -25.61 6.75
C ASP A 310 -30.22 -24.11 6.46
N HIS A 311 -30.97 -23.81 5.41
CA HIS A 311 -31.25 -22.42 5.03
C HIS A 311 -32.04 -21.64 6.11
N ASN A 312 -32.73 -22.33 7.01
CA ASN A 312 -33.50 -21.73 8.10
C ASN A 312 -32.64 -21.52 9.37
N GLY A 313 -31.39 -22.00 9.36
CA GLY A 313 -30.48 -21.91 10.50
C GLY A 313 -30.59 -23.07 11.49
N ASP A 314 -31.37 -24.11 11.17
CA ASP A 314 -31.50 -25.29 12.01
C ASP A 314 -30.30 -26.22 11.82
N VAL A 315 -29.77 -26.76 12.92
CA VAL A 315 -28.68 -27.73 12.86
C VAL A 315 -29.18 -29.02 12.23
N ILE A 316 -28.62 -29.39 11.08
CA ILE A 316 -28.87 -30.69 10.45
C ILE A 316 -28.14 -31.75 11.28
N PRO A 317 -28.86 -32.69 11.93
CA PRO A 317 -28.23 -33.70 12.75
C PRO A 317 -27.51 -34.72 11.87
N ASN A 318 -26.20 -34.87 12.08
CA ASN A 318 -25.42 -35.96 11.49
C ASN A 318 -25.84 -37.30 12.13
N LYS A 319 -26.60 -38.11 11.39
CA LYS A 319 -26.92 -39.48 11.78
C LYS A 319 -25.77 -40.40 11.38
N VAL A 320 -25.12 -40.99 12.37
CA VAL A 320 -24.10 -42.02 12.15
C VAL A 320 -24.78 -43.39 12.25
N ASP A 321 -24.77 -44.16 11.17
CA ASP A 321 -25.18 -45.57 11.21
C ASP A 321 -24.14 -46.36 12.01
N ARG A 322 -24.56 -46.93 13.13
CA ARG A 322 -23.70 -47.70 14.04
C ARG A 322 -23.74 -49.21 13.76
N VAL A 323 -24.35 -49.62 12.65
CA VAL A 323 -24.66 -51.02 12.35
C VAL A 323 -25.63 -51.59 13.42
N ILE A 324 -26.15 -52.79 13.20
CA ILE A 324 -27.01 -53.48 14.17
C ILE A 324 -26.24 -53.66 15.48
N TRP A 325 -26.83 -53.17 16.57
CA TRP A 325 -26.25 -53.31 17.90
C TRP A 325 -26.13 -54.78 18.31
N SER A 326 -24.94 -55.16 18.78
CA SER A 326 -24.67 -56.39 19.52
C SER A 326 -23.95 -56.10 20.84
N LEU A 327 -24.32 -56.87 21.87
CA LEU A 327 -23.72 -56.83 23.20
C LEU A 327 -22.25 -57.25 23.19
N GLU A 328 -21.92 -58.23 22.35
CA GLU A 328 -20.56 -58.78 22.18
C GLU A 328 -19.57 -57.71 21.73
N THR A 329 -19.92 -56.92 20.71
CA THR A 329 -19.07 -55.83 20.21
C THR A 329 -18.92 -54.73 21.26
N ALA A 330 -20.00 -54.39 21.99
CA ALA A 330 -19.98 -53.37 23.03
C ALA A 330 -19.05 -53.72 24.21
N GLN A 331 -18.87 -55.00 24.51
CA GLN A 331 -18.07 -55.50 25.63
C GLN A 331 -16.66 -55.99 25.22
N SER A 332 -16.34 -55.96 23.94
CA SER A 332 -15.03 -56.36 23.42
C SER A 332 -13.92 -55.33 23.73
N GLY A 333 -12.65 -55.70 23.54
CA GLY A 333 -11.51 -54.76 23.62
C GLY A 333 -11.49 -53.67 22.53
N ALA A 334 -12.43 -53.72 21.58
CA ALA A 334 -12.64 -52.74 20.53
C ALA A 334 -14.14 -52.37 20.43
N PRO A 335 -14.70 -51.66 21.43
CA PRO A 335 -16.11 -51.25 21.41
C PRO A 335 -16.41 -50.31 20.24
N TYR A 336 -17.69 -50.03 19.96
CA TYR A 336 -18.08 -49.06 18.91
C TYR A 336 -17.30 -47.75 19.06
N ARG A 337 -16.30 -47.52 18.19
CA ARG A 337 -15.51 -46.29 18.15
C ARG A 337 -16.14 -45.35 17.12
N PHE A 338 -16.10 -44.05 17.39
CA PHE A 338 -16.34 -43.03 16.37
C PHE A 338 -15.21 -43.13 15.33
N VAL A 339 -15.41 -43.92 14.29
CA VAL A 339 -14.52 -43.98 13.14
C VAL A 339 -15.33 -43.50 11.94
N VAL A 340 -15.18 -42.23 11.59
CA VAL A 340 -15.62 -41.75 10.28
C VAL A 340 -14.59 -42.25 9.27
N ARG A 341 -14.81 -43.44 8.72
CA ARG A 341 -14.13 -43.86 7.49
C ARG A 341 -15.12 -43.59 6.36
N VAL A 342 -15.00 -42.43 5.70
CA VAL A 342 -15.71 -42.20 4.44
C VAL A 342 -15.10 -43.15 3.42
N VAL A 343 -15.71 -44.33 3.25
CA VAL A 343 -15.50 -45.14 2.06
C VAL A 343 -16.53 -44.65 1.06
N GLU A 344 -16.11 -43.85 0.08
CA GLU A 344 -16.93 -43.65 -1.10
C GLU A 344 -17.11 -45.02 -1.77
N ALA A 345 -18.30 -45.59 -1.61
CA ALA A 345 -18.68 -46.80 -2.31
C ALA A 345 -18.81 -46.46 -3.80
N PHE A 346 -17.74 -46.69 -4.57
CA PHE A 346 -17.86 -46.86 -6.01
C PHE A 346 -18.88 -47.98 -6.25
N ARG A 347 -20.02 -47.64 -6.87
CA ARG A 347 -20.99 -48.63 -7.36
C ARG A 347 -20.30 -49.51 -8.40
N GLN A 348 -19.76 -50.66 -8.00
CA GLN A 348 -19.56 -51.76 -8.93
C GLN A 348 -20.94 -52.33 -9.28
N ARG A 349 -21.33 -52.18 -10.55
CA ARG A 349 -22.45 -52.92 -11.14
C ARG A 349 -22.13 -54.41 -11.02
N ILE A 350 -22.82 -55.10 -10.13
CA ILE A 350 -22.85 -56.56 -10.11
C ILE A 350 -23.71 -57.01 -11.30
N TYR A 351 -23.07 -57.58 -12.32
CA TYR A 351 -23.77 -58.48 -13.25
C TYR A 351 -23.94 -59.83 -12.53
N PRO A 352 -25.11 -60.49 -12.62
CA PRO A 352 -25.30 -61.79 -11.99
C PRO A 352 -24.50 -62.85 -12.75
N ALA A 353 -23.50 -63.43 -12.09
CA ALA A 353 -22.73 -64.56 -12.62
C ALA A 353 -23.51 -65.86 -12.39
N GLY A 354 -24.14 -66.36 -13.45
CA GLY A 354 -24.49 -67.77 -13.60
C GLY A 354 -23.47 -68.45 -14.51
N THR A 355 -22.86 -69.50 -13.99
CA THR A 355 -22.14 -70.59 -14.69
C THR A 355 -20.83 -70.28 -15.42
N ALA A 356 -19.70 -70.61 -14.78
CA ALA A 356 -18.73 -71.62 -15.25
C ALA A 356 -17.46 -71.63 -14.35
N TYR A 357 -17.29 -72.68 -13.55
CA TYR A 357 -15.96 -73.06 -13.03
C TYR A 357 -15.36 -74.10 -13.97
N GLY A 358 -14.08 -73.93 -14.29
CA GLY A 358 -13.27 -74.95 -14.94
C GLY A 358 -11.85 -74.48 -15.25
N LEU A 359 -10.99 -74.30 -14.23
CA LEU A 359 -9.53 -74.34 -14.39
C LEU A 359 -8.85 -75.01 -13.15
N PRO A 360 -7.70 -75.69 -13.33
CA PRO A 360 -7.35 -76.95 -12.67
C PRO A 360 -6.34 -76.87 -11.49
N PRO A 361 -6.10 -78.01 -10.78
CA PRO A 361 -5.51 -78.06 -9.45
C PRO A 361 -3.98 -78.20 -9.43
N TRP A 362 -3.28 -77.09 -9.65
CA TRP A 362 -1.80 -77.03 -9.59
C TRP A 362 -1.24 -75.71 -9.02
N LEU A 363 -2.09 -74.91 -8.37
CA LEU A 363 -1.66 -73.71 -7.64
C LEU A 363 -2.02 -73.83 -6.14
N GLN A 364 -1.52 -74.88 -5.49
CA GLN A 364 -1.51 -75.03 -4.03
C GLN A 364 -0.18 -75.64 -3.58
N VAL A 365 0.81 -74.82 -3.21
CA VAL A 365 1.90 -75.08 -2.23
C VAL A 365 2.51 -73.71 -1.88
N GLY A 366 2.83 -73.30 -0.66
CA GLY A 366 2.83 -73.98 0.64
C GLY A 366 3.05 -72.99 1.78
N VAL A 367 2.69 -73.45 2.97
CA VAL A 367 2.88 -72.81 4.28
C VAL A 367 4.30 -73.10 4.77
N SER A 368 5.01 -72.11 5.31
CA SER A 368 6.11 -72.34 6.23
C SER A 368 5.99 -71.40 7.43
N GLU A 369 5.71 -71.98 8.59
CA GLU A 369 5.84 -71.36 9.91
C GLU A 369 7.30 -71.02 10.20
N GLY A 370 7.53 -69.89 10.88
CA GLY A 370 8.79 -69.53 11.50
C GLY A 370 8.52 -68.59 12.67
N GLN A 371 8.58 -69.14 13.89
CA GLN A 371 8.58 -68.38 15.13
C GLN A 371 9.84 -67.50 15.18
N ASP A 372 9.71 -66.25 15.64
CA ASP A 372 10.72 -65.75 16.57
C ASP A 372 10.14 -64.77 17.61
N ASN A 373 10.83 -64.77 18.73
CA ASN A 373 10.39 -64.50 20.07
C ASN A 373 10.93 -63.13 20.54
N ARG A 374 10.20 -62.50 21.48
CA ARG A 374 10.68 -61.61 22.57
C ARG A 374 10.84 -60.09 22.38
N ARG A 375 10.09 -59.41 23.27
CA ARG A 375 10.47 -58.38 24.28
C ARG A 375 10.87 -56.99 23.75
N THR A 376 10.42 -55.88 24.35
CA THR A 376 9.98 -55.59 25.72
C THR A 376 8.72 -54.74 25.77
#